data_AF-A0A109IJQ5-F1
#
_entry.id   AF-A0A109IJQ5-F1
#
_cell.length_a   1.000
_cell.length_b   1.000
_cell.length_c   1.000
_cell.angle_alpha   90.00
_cell.angle_beta   90.00
_cell.angle_gamma   90.00
#
_symmetry.space_group_name_H-M   'P 1'
#
loop_
_entity.id
_entity.type
_entity.pdbx_description
1 polymer ?
#
loop_
_entity_poly.entity_id
_entity_poly.type
_entity_poly.pdbx_seq_one_letter_code
_entity_poly.pdbx_strand_id
1 'polypeptide(L)'
;MVVTAPHPLTDHHGRRITEASASMHTLGLRDDRTRICHFKENLWVPNNTLYLVALKGRIWLEAYEGHLRTGRPLDSFLPHM
;
A
#
# COMPACT_ATOMS: atom_id res chain seq x y z
N MET A 1 4.06 1.40 -6.88
CA MET A 1 5.25 1.10 -6.05
C MET A 1 5.18 -0.36 -5.61
N VAL A 2 6.30 -1.03 -5.34
CA VAL A 2 6.36 -2.45 -4.94
C VAL A 2 7.00 -2.56 -3.56
N VAL A 3 6.44 -3.39 -2.67
CA VAL A 3 7.05 -3.75 -1.39
C VAL A 3 7.95 -4.97 -1.60
N THR A 4 9.24 -4.84 -1.28
CA THR A 4 10.23 -5.91 -1.50
C THR A 4 10.51 -6.77 -0.28
N ALA A 5 10.27 -6.26 0.92
CA ALA A 5 10.42 -6.97 2.18
C ALA A 5 9.34 -6.53 3.18
N PRO A 6 8.79 -7.45 4.00
CA PRO A 6 9.01 -8.90 3.94
C PRO A 6 8.41 -9.55 2.67
N HIS A 7 8.87 -10.76 2.34
CA HIS A 7 8.35 -11.54 1.21
C HIS A 7 8.14 -13.02 1.62
N PRO A 8 6.91 -13.54 1.56
CA PRO A 8 5.70 -12.85 1.12
C PRO A 8 5.25 -11.75 2.11
N LEU A 9 4.58 -10.73 1.58
CA LEU A 9 3.85 -9.76 2.41
C LEU A 9 2.51 -10.36 2.80
N THR A 10 2.18 -10.36 4.09
CA THR A 10 0.99 -11.02 4.64
C THR A 10 0.08 -10.05 5.37
N ASP A 11 -1.20 -10.35 5.44
CA ASP A 11 -2.15 -9.59 6.26
C ASP A 11 -2.07 -10.00 7.74
N HIS A 12 -2.89 -9.37 8.58
CA HIS A 12 -3.04 -9.70 10.00
C HIS A 12 -3.31 -11.19 10.28
N HIS A 13 -3.99 -11.89 9.36
CA HIS A 13 -4.31 -13.31 9.49
C HIS A 13 -3.25 -14.23 8.88
N GLY A 14 -2.08 -13.68 8.48
CA GLY A 14 -0.99 -14.44 7.87
C GLY A 14 -1.24 -14.82 6.39
N ARG A 15 -2.28 -14.27 5.76
CA ARG A 15 -2.61 -14.55 4.35
C ARG A 15 -1.82 -13.64 3.43
N ARG A 16 -1.28 -14.16 2.33
CA ARG A 16 -0.52 -13.35 1.37
C ARG A 16 -1.38 -12.24 0.77
N ILE A 17 -0.85 -11.02 0.71
CA ILE A 17 -1.49 -9.88 0.08
C ILE A 17 -1.16 -9.88 -1.42
N THR A 18 -1.99 -10.57 -2.21
CA THR A 18 -1.75 -10.77 -3.66
C THR A 18 -2.70 -10.01 -4.56
N GLU A 19 -3.88 -9.64 -4.05
CA GLU A 19 -4.94 -9.03 -4.84
C GLU A 19 -4.90 -7.49 -4.79
N ALA A 20 -5.56 -6.88 -5.78
CA ALA A 20 -5.88 -5.46 -5.72
C ALA A 20 -7.04 -5.25 -4.74
N SER A 21 -6.88 -4.32 -3.81
CA SER A 21 -7.89 -4.03 -2.80
C SER A 21 -7.88 -2.55 -2.49
N ALA A 22 -9.07 -1.94 -2.56
CA ALA A 22 -9.26 -0.54 -2.18
C ALA A 22 -8.97 -0.33 -0.69
N SER A 23 -9.51 -1.19 0.17
CA SER A 23 -9.36 -1.08 1.64
C SER A 23 -7.93 -1.35 2.13
N MET A 24 -7.13 -2.09 1.36
CA MET A 24 -5.70 -2.33 1.64
C MET A 24 -4.77 -1.42 0.82
N HIS A 25 -5.31 -0.57 -0.06
CA HIS A 25 -4.55 0.28 -0.98
C HIS A 25 -3.52 -0.49 -1.83
N THR A 26 -3.86 -1.71 -2.27
CA THR A 26 -3.00 -2.57 -3.10
C THR A 26 -3.46 -2.60 -4.55
N LEU A 27 -2.53 -2.87 -5.47
CA LEU A 27 -2.77 -2.92 -6.91
C LEU A 27 -2.46 -4.31 -7.49
N GLY A 28 -2.55 -5.38 -6.69
CA GLY A 28 -2.16 -6.74 -7.09
C GLY A 28 -0.64 -6.96 -7.10
N LEU A 29 -0.18 -7.95 -7.84
CA LEU A 29 1.25 -8.31 -7.90
C LEU A 29 1.99 -7.66 -9.07
N ARG A 30 3.29 -7.48 -8.88
CA ARG A 30 4.30 -7.31 -9.92
C ARG A 30 5.53 -8.11 -9.51
N ASP A 31 5.97 -9.02 -10.38
CA ASP A 31 7.12 -9.88 -10.12
C ASP A 31 7.01 -10.66 -8.79
N ASP A 32 5.81 -11.21 -8.52
CA ASP A 32 5.40 -11.90 -7.27
C ASP A 32 5.46 -11.03 -5.99
N ARG A 33 5.46 -9.70 -6.15
CA ARG A 33 5.49 -8.75 -5.04
C ARG A 33 4.27 -7.84 -5.04
N THR A 34 3.77 -7.56 -3.84
CA THR A 34 2.61 -6.69 -3.66
C THR A 34 2.91 -5.28 -4.14
N ARG A 35 2.07 -4.80 -5.07
CA ARG A 35 2.05 -3.40 -5.48
C ARG A 35 1.15 -2.61 -4.54
N ILE A 36 1.62 -1.43 -4.16
CA ILE A 36 0.85 -0.46 -3.39
C ILE A 36 0.54 0.77 -4.24
N CYS A 37 -0.63 1.34 -3.99
CA CYS A 37 -1.16 2.50 -4.68
C CYS A 37 -0.38 3.78 -4.29
N HIS A 38 0.00 4.57 -5.30
CA HIS A 38 0.50 5.94 -5.13
C HIS A 38 -0.48 6.93 -5.79
N PHE A 39 -0.04 7.74 -6.74
CA PHE A 39 -0.92 8.55 -7.58
C PHE A 39 -1.54 7.74 -8.71
N LYS A 40 -2.85 7.96 -8.97
CA LYS A 40 -3.53 7.46 -10.16
C LYS A 40 -2.93 8.14 -11.39
N GLU A 41 -2.82 7.41 -12.50
CA GLU A 41 -2.20 7.91 -13.74
C GLU A 41 -2.81 9.23 -14.24
N ASN A 42 -4.13 9.40 -14.08
CA ASN A 42 -4.84 10.61 -14.49
C ASN A 42 -4.82 11.77 -13.48
N LEU A 43 -4.17 11.61 -12.32
CA LEU A 43 -4.08 12.62 -11.26
C LEU A 43 -2.67 13.20 -11.09
N TRP A 44 -1.75 12.86 -12.02
CA TRP A 44 -0.41 13.44 -12.01
C TRP A 44 -0.43 14.88 -12.50
N VAL A 45 0.10 15.78 -11.68
CA VAL A 45 0.40 17.18 -11.98
C VAL A 45 1.89 17.45 -11.70
N PRO A 46 2.48 18.53 -12.24
CA PRO A 46 3.91 18.83 -12.05
C PRO A 46 4.37 18.89 -10.58
N ASN A 47 3.45 19.14 -9.65
CA ASN A 47 3.73 19.19 -8.21
C ASN A 47 3.76 17.81 -7.53
N ASN A 48 3.40 16.72 -8.21
CA ASN A 48 3.58 15.36 -7.70
C ASN A 48 5.06 14.96 -7.79
N THR A 49 5.84 15.39 -6.81
CA THR A 49 7.27 15.08 -6.75
C THR A 49 7.52 13.61 -6.39
N LEU A 50 8.70 13.10 -6.73
CA LEU A 50 9.14 11.77 -6.27
C LEU A 50 9.16 11.65 -4.74
N TYR A 51 9.39 12.76 -4.04
CA TYR A 51 9.26 12.82 -2.58
C TYR A 51 7.84 12.46 -2.11
N LEU A 52 6.80 12.99 -2.76
CA LEU A 52 5.41 12.64 -2.41
C LEU A 52 5.08 11.18 -2.70
N VAL A 53 5.68 10.59 -3.73
CA VAL A 53 5.56 9.15 -4.02
C VAL A 53 6.18 8.32 -2.89
N ALA A 54 7.40 8.66 -2.47
CA ALA A 54 8.09 7.99 -1.37
C ALA A 54 7.36 8.16 -0.03
N LEU A 55 6.85 9.37 0.24
CA LEU A 55 6.06 9.67 1.43
C LEU A 55 4.79 8.82 1.50
N LYS A 56 4.08 8.66 0.39
CA LYS A 56 2.90 7.79 0.33
C LYS A 56 3.25 6.32 0.61
N GLY A 57 4.40 5.85 0.13
CA GLY A 57 4.94 4.52 0.47
C GLY A 57 5.21 4.36 1.96
N ARG A 58 5.86 5.36 2.60
CA ARG A 58 6.10 5.34 4.06
C ARG A 58 4.80 5.33 4.85
N ILE A 59 3.85 6.21 4.51
CA ILE A 59 2.53 6.28 5.15
C ILE A 59 1.79 4.94 5.03
N TRP A 60 1.90 4.26 3.88
CA TRP A 60 1.33 2.93 3.70
C TRP A 60 1.96 1.89 4.65
N LEU A 61 3.28 1.92 4.85
CA LEU A 61 3.97 1.02 5.79
C LEU A 61 3.50 1.23 7.23
N GLU A 62 3.36 2.48 7.68
CA GLU A 62 2.86 2.79 9.04
C GLU A 62 1.42 2.28 9.24
N ALA A 63 0.55 2.47 8.24
CA ALA A 63 -0.82 1.95 8.28
C ALA A 63 -0.87 0.42 8.23
N TYR A 64 0.04 -0.20 7.48
CA TYR A 64 0.19 -1.64 7.41
C TYR A 64 0.63 -2.24 8.77
N GLU A 65 1.55 -1.61 9.49
CA GLU A 65 1.87 -2.00 10.88
C GLU A 65 0.62 -1.88 11.80
N GLY A 66 -0.18 -0.83 11.60
CA GLY A 66 -1.48 -0.68 12.26
C GLY A 66 -2.44 -1.85 11.96
N HIS A 67 -2.51 -2.26 10.70
CA HIS A 67 -3.29 -3.42 10.26
C HIS A 67 -2.78 -4.72 10.90
N LEU A 68 -1.47 -4.98 10.86
CA LEU A 68 -0.86 -6.17 11.47
C LEU A 68 -1.14 -6.27 12.98
N ARG A 69 -1.27 -5.15 13.68
CA ARG A 69 -1.56 -5.12 15.11
C ARG A 69 -3.04 -5.29 15.46
N THR A 70 -3.95 -4.85 14.59
CA THR A 70 -5.37 -4.67 14.94
C THR A 70 -6.36 -5.45 14.07
N GLY A 71 -5.92 -5.93 12.91
CA GLY A 71 -6.78 -6.51 11.89
C GLY A 71 -7.63 -5.49 11.11
N ARG A 72 -7.60 -4.20 11.49
CA ARG A 72 -8.36 -3.17 10.79
C ARG A 72 -7.80 -2.92 9.39
N PRO A 73 -8.64 -2.72 8.36
CA PRO A 73 -8.19 -2.36 7.01
C PRO A 73 -7.37 -1.06 7.00
N LEU A 74 -6.55 -0.85 5.97
CA LEU A 74 -5.69 0.35 5.89
C LEU A 74 -6.51 1.64 5.77
N ASP A 75 -7.71 1.59 5.18
CA ASP A 75 -8.64 2.71 5.12
C ASP A 75 -9.01 3.32 6.48
N SER A 76 -8.89 2.53 7.56
CA SER A 76 -9.10 2.96 8.95
C SER A 76 -8.00 3.89 9.46
N PHE A 77 -6.83 3.86 8.83
CA PHE A 77 -5.66 4.67 9.17
C PHE A 77 -5.37 5.71 8.09
N LEU A 78 -5.76 5.41 6.84
CA LEU A 78 -5.50 6.20 5.64
C LEU A 78 -6.81 6.53 4.93
N PRO A 79 -7.28 7.78 4.97
CA PRO A 79 -8.45 8.16 4.18
C PRO A 79 -8.16 8.00 2.68
N HIS A 80 -9.18 7.61 1.92
CA HIS A 80 -9.12 7.64 0.46
C HIS A 80 -8.90 9.08 0.00
N MET A 81 -7.83 9.28 -0.78
CA MET A 81 -7.53 10.51 -1.51
C MET A 81 -7.97 10.41 -2.97
#